data_AF-A0A9D6QK67-F1
#
_entry.id   AF-A0A9D6QK67-F1
#
_cell.length_a   1.000
_cell.length_b   1.000
_cell.length_c   1.000
_cell.angle_alpha   90.00
_cell.angle_beta   90.00
_cell.angle_gamma   90.00
#
_symmetry.space_group_name_H-M   'P 1'
#
loop_
_entity.id
_entity.type
_entity.pdbx_description
1 polymer ?
#
loop_
_entity_poly.entity_id
_entity_poly.type
_entity_poly.pdbx_seq_one_letter_code
_entity_poly.pdbx_strand_id
1 'polypeptide(L)'
;MPDIGIFHPQIVHFVVALLIIGVAARVVSLLPLGPRFAFVGPMAATLIVLGTLAALAAVHSGLQAHGVAERIPGARNAVQEHEEAGEWVRNVFIGIALLELIGLALASRKSVATALRWTTAVLGLAGIATVYRAADLGGDVVYEFAGGVGTRSGDSTDVKHLLVAGLYHDAQLARKEGHKADAARLTDELARQMPDDADVRFLAIESRLKDRDDARGALADLAAIVVKDDDRRMQIRRATLRVQAYRSLGAMDSAKTVLADLKQRFPNDPRVAQTIERLTGGQTTPR
;
A
#
# COMPACT_ATOMS: atom_id res chain seq x y z
N MET A 1 -17.00 3.50 6.49
CA MET A 1 -17.17 2.26 5.70
C MET A 1 -16.40 1.14 6.38
N PRO A 2 -16.85 -0.12 6.32
CA PRO A 2 -16.11 -1.25 6.87
C PRO A 2 -14.74 -1.42 6.20
N ASP A 3 -13.74 -1.88 6.97
CA ASP A 3 -12.40 -2.21 6.46
C ASP A 3 -12.47 -3.51 5.65
N ILE A 4 -12.16 -3.41 4.37
CA ILE A 4 -12.12 -4.51 3.40
C ILE A 4 -10.69 -4.87 2.98
N GLY A 5 -9.67 -4.28 3.60
CA GLY A 5 -8.26 -4.51 3.25
C GLY A 5 -7.83 -5.97 3.38
N ILE A 6 -8.39 -6.71 4.35
CA ILE A 6 -8.12 -8.14 4.53
C ILE A 6 -8.55 -8.99 3.32
N PHE A 7 -9.51 -8.52 2.54
CA PHE A 7 -10.00 -9.21 1.35
C PHE A 7 -9.28 -8.79 0.07
N HIS A 8 -8.31 -7.88 0.16
CA HIS A 8 -7.58 -7.40 -1.02
C HIS A 8 -7.00 -8.54 -1.87
N PRO A 9 -6.30 -9.55 -1.29
CA PRO A 9 -5.81 -10.69 -2.07
C PRO A 9 -6.93 -11.42 -2.81
N GLN A 10 -8.09 -11.63 -2.20
CA GLN A 10 -9.23 -12.31 -2.85
C GLN A 10 -9.82 -11.47 -3.98
N ILE A 11 -9.94 -10.15 -3.77
CA ILE A 11 -10.50 -9.23 -4.77
C ILE A 11 -9.60 -9.16 -6.01
N VAL A 12 -8.27 -9.13 -5.87
CA VAL A 12 -7.36 -9.04 -7.03
C VAL A 12 -7.43 -10.28 -7.93
N HIS A 13 -7.78 -11.46 -7.42
CA HIS A 13 -7.98 -12.65 -8.26
C HIS A 13 -9.12 -12.46 -9.26
N PHE A 14 -10.20 -11.77 -8.87
CA PHE A 14 -11.29 -11.44 -9.79
C PHE A 14 -10.83 -10.44 -10.85
N VAL A 15 -9.98 -9.48 -10.50
CA VAL A 15 -9.38 -8.55 -11.48
C VAL A 15 -8.62 -9.31 -12.54
N VAL A 16 -7.68 -10.18 -12.11
CA VAL A 16 -6.82 -10.97 -13.01
C VAL A 16 -7.67 -11.88 -13.90
N ALA A 17 -8.57 -12.68 -13.30
CA ALA A 17 -9.37 -13.65 -14.05
C ALA A 17 -10.34 -12.97 -15.04
N LEU A 18 -11.12 -12.00 -14.59
CA LEU A 18 -12.16 -11.38 -15.41
C LEU A 18 -11.56 -10.55 -16.55
N LEU A 19 -10.47 -9.81 -16.31
CA LEU A 19 -9.85 -8.98 -17.35
C LEU A 19 -9.12 -9.84 -18.38
N ILE A 20 -8.33 -10.84 -17.97
CA ILE A 20 -7.63 -11.71 -18.92
C ILE A 20 -8.63 -12.50 -19.77
N ILE A 21 -9.63 -13.14 -19.15
CA ILE A 21 -10.64 -13.91 -19.89
C ILE A 21 -11.51 -12.97 -20.73
N GLY A 22 -11.85 -11.78 -20.24
CA GLY A 22 -12.61 -10.78 -20.98
C GLY A 22 -11.91 -10.29 -22.24
N VAL A 23 -10.60 -10.00 -22.15
CA VAL A 23 -9.78 -9.61 -23.31
C VAL A 23 -9.61 -10.79 -24.27
N ALA A 24 -9.35 -12.00 -23.77
CA ALA A 24 -9.28 -13.20 -24.61
C ALA A 24 -10.60 -13.43 -25.37
N ALA A 25 -11.74 -13.33 -24.69
CA ALA A 25 -13.06 -13.40 -25.28
C ALA A 25 -13.27 -12.28 -26.32
N ARG A 26 -12.77 -11.06 -26.06
CA ARG A 26 -12.85 -9.96 -27.04
C ARG A 26 -12.10 -10.32 -28.32
N VAL A 27 -10.89 -10.85 -28.23
CA VAL A 27 -10.12 -11.29 -29.40
C VAL A 27 -10.85 -12.42 -30.14
N VAL A 28 -11.34 -13.44 -29.41
CA VAL A 28 -12.11 -14.55 -29.99
C VAL A 28 -13.40 -14.05 -30.66
N SER A 29 -14.04 -12.99 -30.15
CA SER A 29 -15.26 -12.41 -30.74
C SER A 29 -15.05 -11.82 -32.13
N LEU A 30 -13.79 -11.58 -32.54
CA LEU A 30 -13.43 -11.09 -33.88
C LEU A 30 -13.22 -12.23 -34.89
N LEU A 31 -13.11 -13.48 -34.43
CA LEU A 31 -12.92 -14.63 -35.29
C LEU A 31 -14.24 -15.07 -35.94
N PRO A 32 -14.24 -15.50 -37.20
CA PRO A 32 -15.44 -15.94 -37.91
C PRO A 32 -15.86 -17.36 -37.48
N LEU A 33 -16.28 -17.53 -36.23
CA LEU A 33 -16.61 -18.82 -35.61
C LEU A 33 -18.07 -19.28 -35.83
N GLY A 34 -18.86 -18.49 -36.56
CA GLY A 34 -20.26 -18.79 -36.86
C GLY A 34 -21.25 -18.46 -35.73
N PRO A 35 -22.56 -18.68 -35.95
CA PRO A 35 -23.63 -18.16 -35.09
C PRO A 35 -23.69 -18.79 -33.70
N ARG A 36 -23.14 -20.01 -33.52
CA ARG A 36 -23.08 -20.68 -32.21
C ARG A 36 -22.23 -19.92 -31.18
N PHE A 37 -21.31 -19.06 -31.64
CA PHE A 37 -20.42 -18.26 -30.81
C PHE A 37 -20.81 -16.77 -30.76
N ALA A 38 -22.02 -16.42 -31.19
CA ALA A 38 -22.49 -15.02 -31.16
C ALA A 38 -22.51 -14.40 -29.75
N PHE A 39 -22.57 -15.23 -28.70
CA PHE A 39 -22.55 -14.80 -27.30
C PHE A 39 -21.18 -14.29 -26.82
N VAL A 40 -20.08 -14.61 -27.52
CA VAL A 40 -18.72 -14.29 -27.08
C VAL A 40 -18.48 -12.78 -27.04
N GLY A 41 -19.10 -12.02 -27.96
CA GLY A 41 -19.02 -10.56 -27.98
C GLY A 41 -19.61 -9.91 -26.71
N PRO A 42 -20.90 -10.14 -26.38
CA PRO A 42 -21.50 -9.69 -25.13
C PRO A 42 -20.77 -10.19 -23.88
N MET A 43 -20.34 -11.46 -23.87
CA MET A 43 -19.57 -12.04 -22.77
C MET A 43 -18.27 -11.26 -22.51
N ALA A 44 -17.53 -10.91 -23.56
CA ALA A 44 -16.31 -10.13 -23.44
C ALA A 44 -16.57 -8.76 -22.81
N ALA A 45 -17.61 -8.04 -23.26
CA ALA A 45 -17.98 -6.75 -22.68
C ALA A 45 -18.38 -6.88 -21.20
N THR A 46 -19.19 -7.88 -20.85
CA THR A 46 -19.58 -8.13 -19.46
C THR A 46 -18.37 -8.44 -18.57
N LEU A 47 -17.48 -9.33 -19.00
CA LEU A 47 -16.29 -9.70 -18.24
C LEU A 47 -15.33 -8.52 -18.05
N ILE A 48 -15.10 -7.72 -19.10
CA ILE A 48 -14.27 -6.52 -19.00
C ILE A 48 -14.88 -5.52 -18.01
N VAL A 49 -16.18 -5.23 -18.12
CA VAL A 49 -16.85 -4.30 -17.19
C VAL A 49 -16.79 -4.79 -15.74
N LEU A 50 -17.11 -6.07 -15.50
CA LEU A 50 -17.04 -6.64 -14.15
C LEU A 50 -15.60 -6.67 -13.61
N GLY A 51 -14.62 -6.99 -14.45
CA GLY A 51 -13.20 -6.94 -14.08
C GLY A 51 -12.72 -5.52 -13.76
N THR A 52 -13.21 -4.51 -14.48
CA THR A 52 -12.93 -3.09 -14.18
C THR A 52 -13.57 -2.67 -12.84
N LEU A 53 -14.79 -3.11 -12.55
CA LEU A 53 -15.43 -2.88 -11.25
C LEU A 53 -14.66 -3.57 -10.12
N ALA A 54 -14.16 -4.79 -10.35
CA ALA A 54 -13.27 -5.46 -9.42
C ALA A 54 -11.95 -4.68 -9.24
N ALA A 55 -11.39 -4.07 -10.29
CA ALA A 55 -10.17 -3.27 -10.20
C ALA A 55 -10.37 -2.00 -9.36
N LEU A 56 -11.54 -1.36 -9.46
CA LEU A 56 -11.94 -0.26 -8.58
C LEU A 56 -11.99 -0.70 -7.11
N ALA A 57 -12.60 -1.85 -6.84
CA ALA A 57 -12.64 -2.43 -5.50
C ALA A 57 -11.24 -2.86 -5.00
N ALA A 58 -10.38 -3.35 -5.90
CA ALA A 58 -9.02 -3.76 -5.60
C ALA A 58 -8.16 -2.57 -5.17
N VAL A 59 -8.21 -1.44 -5.89
CA VAL A 59 -7.50 -0.23 -5.46
C VAL A 59 -8.03 0.29 -4.13
N HIS A 60 -9.36 0.29 -3.93
CA HIS A 60 -9.94 0.74 -2.67
C HIS A 60 -9.54 -0.15 -1.47
N SER A 61 -9.61 -1.47 -1.63
CA SER A 61 -9.15 -2.42 -0.60
C SER A 61 -7.63 -2.36 -0.40
N GLY A 62 -6.87 -2.15 -1.48
CA GLY A 62 -5.43 -2.01 -1.46
C GLY A 62 -4.97 -0.80 -0.63
N LEU A 63 -5.63 0.36 -0.79
CA LEU A 63 -5.37 1.54 0.02
C LEU A 63 -5.59 1.31 1.52
N GLN A 64 -6.52 0.43 1.90
CA GLN A 64 -6.76 0.06 3.30
C GLN A 64 -5.72 -0.94 3.81
N ALA A 65 -5.34 -1.93 2.98
CA ALA A 65 -4.29 -2.91 3.30
C ALA A 65 -2.88 -2.29 3.36
N HIS A 66 -2.63 -1.27 2.53
CA HIS A 66 -1.36 -0.56 2.38
C HIS A 66 -0.78 -0.13 3.73
N GLY A 67 -1.64 0.41 4.61
CA GLY A 67 -1.21 0.96 5.89
C GLY A 67 -0.59 -0.06 6.85
N VAL A 68 -0.79 -1.36 6.67
CA VAL A 68 -0.18 -2.42 7.48
C VAL A 68 1.11 -2.92 6.83
N ALA A 69 1.08 -3.21 5.53
CA ALA A 69 2.23 -3.74 4.79
C ALA A 69 3.36 -2.71 4.65
N GLU A 70 3.05 -1.43 4.39
CA GLU A 70 4.05 -0.35 4.25
C GLU A 70 4.84 -0.08 5.55
N ARG A 71 4.35 -0.56 6.71
CA ARG A 71 5.05 -0.41 7.99
C ARG A 71 6.13 -1.46 8.22
N ILE A 72 6.15 -2.52 7.42
CA ILE A 72 7.23 -3.50 7.45
C ILE A 72 8.48 -2.79 6.92
N PRO A 73 9.57 -2.71 7.71
CA PRO A 73 10.80 -2.08 7.27
C PRO A 73 11.32 -2.70 5.96
N GLY A 74 11.75 -1.85 5.02
CA GLY A 74 12.23 -2.29 3.69
C GLY A 74 11.13 -2.53 2.64
N ALA A 75 9.88 -2.80 3.02
CA ALA A 75 8.81 -3.19 2.08
C ALA A 75 8.18 -2.01 1.31
N ARG A 76 8.42 -0.78 1.76
CA ARG A 76 7.67 0.41 1.33
C ARG A 76 7.68 0.65 -0.18
N ASN A 77 8.85 0.60 -0.82
CA ASN A 77 8.96 0.88 -2.24
C ASN A 77 8.20 -0.17 -3.07
N ALA A 78 8.35 -1.46 -2.72
CA ALA A 78 7.61 -2.55 -3.37
C ALA A 78 6.08 -2.36 -3.25
N VAL A 79 5.59 -1.99 -2.05
CA VAL A 79 4.16 -1.71 -1.84
C VAL A 79 3.68 -0.52 -2.68
N GLN A 80 4.48 0.56 -2.78
CA GLN A 80 4.13 1.74 -3.59
C GLN A 80 4.12 1.43 -5.09
N GLU A 81 5.12 0.72 -5.59
CA GLU A 81 5.15 0.30 -7.00
C GLU A 81 3.93 -0.58 -7.35
N HIS A 82 3.56 -1.51 -6.46
CA HIS A 82 2.37 -2.33 -6.64
C HIS A 82 1.07 -1.50 -6.66
N GLU A 83 0.96 -0.50 -5.77
CA GLU A 83 -0.19 0.40 -5.73
C GLU A 83 -0.32 1.22 -7.03
N GLU A 84 0.77 1.84 -7.48
CA GLU A 84 0.80 2.63 -8.71
C GLU A 84 0.46 1.76 -9.94
N ALA A 85 0.97 0.53 -9.99
CA ALA A 85 0.62 -0.43 -11.03
C ALA A 85 -0.86 -0.82 -10.98
N GLY A 86 -1.44 -1.01 -9.79
CA GLY A 86 -2.86 -1.28 -9.59
C GLY A 86 -3.75 -0.10 -10.04
N GLU A 87 -3.35 1.13 -9.73
CA GLU A 87 -4.02 2.33 -10.23
C GLU A 87 -3.96 2.43 -11.76
N TRP A 88 -2.83 2.04 -12.35
CA TRP A 88 -2.67 2.03 -13.79
C TRP A 88 -3.58 0.99 -14.47
N VAL A 89 -3.66 -0.24 -13.93
CA VAL A 89 -4.62 -1.26 -14.38
C VAL A 89 -6.05 -0.72 -14.33
N ARG A 90 -6.46 -0.15 -13.19
CA ARG A 90 -7.78 0.47 -13.02
C ARG A 90 -8.05 1.50 -14.11
N ASN A 91 -7.14 2.46 -14.31
CA ASN A 91 -7.34 3.57 -15.24
C ASN A 91 -7.43 3.10 -16.72
N VAL A 92 -6.55 2.18 -17.13
CA VAL A 92 -6.57 1.61 -18.49
C VAL A 92 -7.88 0.88 -18.75
N PHE A 93 -8.31 0.02 -17.83
CA PHE A 93 -9.52 -0.78 -18.03
C PHE A 93 -10.82 -0.02 -17.80
N ILE A 94 -10.82 1.13 -17.12
CA ILE A 94 -11.92 2.11 -17.18
C ILE A 94 -12.08 2.60 -18.62
N GLY A 95 -11.00 3.03 -19.27
CA GLY A 95 -11.04 3.48 -20.66
C GLY A 95 -11.57 2.40 -21.61
N ILE A 96 -11.06 1.18 -21.50
CA ILE A 96 -11.50 0.03 -22.31
C ILE A 96 -12.98 -0.30 -22.04
N ALA A 97 -13.40 -0.37 -20.77
CA ALA A 97 -14.79 -0.66 -20.41
C ALA A 97 -15.76 0.40 -20.94
N LEU A 98 -15.38 1.68 -20.92
CA LEU A 98 -16.20 2.74 -21.52
C LEU A 98 -16.36 2.55 -23.03
N LEU A 99 -15.27 2.20 -23.75
CA LEU A 99 -15.35 1.88 -25.18
C LEU A 99 -16.23 0.66 -25.46
N GLU A 100 -16.21 -0.35 -24.60
CA GLU A 100 -17.11 -1.52 -24.68
C GLU A 100 -18.57 -1.12 -24.54
N LEU A 101 -18.90 -0.29 -23.54
CA LEU A 101 -20.25 0.21 -23.31
C LEU A 101 -20.75 1.08 -24.49
N ILE A 102 -19.88 1.94 -25.04
CA ILE A 102 -20.19 2.73 -26.24
C ILE A 102 -20.42 1.79 -27.45
N GLY A 103 -19.60 0.75 -27.61
CA GLY A 103 -19.76 -0.24 -28.67
C GLY A 103 -21.09 -0.99 -28.60
N LEU A 104 -21.56 -1.30 -27.39
CA LEU A 104 -22.88 -1.88 -27.15
C LEU A 104 -24.01 -0.88 -27.45
N ALA A 105 -23.89 0.37 -26.98
CA ALA A 105 -24.90 1.41 -27.23
C ALA A 105 -25.04 1.75 -28.73
N LEU A 106 -23.94 1.68 -29.47
CA LEU A 106 -23.89 1.95 -30.91
C LEU A 106 -23.98 0.67 -31.77
N ALA A 107 -24.51 -0.44 -31.24
CA ALA A 107 -24.60 -1.71 -31.95
C ALA A 107 -25.37 -1.63 -33.29
N SER A 108 -26.27 -0.66 -33.43
CA SER A 108 -26.99 -0.37 -34.68
C SER A 108 -26.08 0.18 -35.79
N ARG A 109 -24.96 0.81 -35.45
CA ARG A 109 -23.97 1.34 -36.38
C ARG A 109 -22.83 0.35 -36.59
N LYS A 110 -23.05 -0.63 -37.46
CA LYS A 110 -22.15 -1.79 -37.66
C LYS A 110 -20.67 -1.44 -37.85
N SER A 111 -20.34 -0.43 -38.66
CA SER A 111 -18.94 -0.02 -38.91
C SER A 111 -18.26 0.52 -37.65
N VAL A 112 -18.95 1.39 -36.90
CA VAL A 112 -18.45 1.98 -35.64
C VAL A 112 -18.32 0.92 -34.56
N ALA A 113 -19.33 0.07 -34.39
CA ALA A 113 -19.28 -1.03 -33.42
C ALA A 113 -18.14 -2.01 -33.73
N THR A 114 -17.87 -2.28 -35.01
CA THR A 114 -16.76 -3.15 -35.43
C THR A 114 -15.42 -2.50 -35.15
N ALA A 115 -15.25 -1.21 -35.48
CA ALA A 115 -14.03 -0.46 -35.18
C ALA A 115 -13.74 -0.45 -33.66
N LEU A 116 -14.74 -0.19 -32.82
CA LEU A 116 -14.59 -0.20 -31.37
C LEU A 116 -14.15 -1.57 -30.83
N ARG A 117 -14.70 -2.67 -31.35
CA ARG A 117 -14.28 -4.02 -30.93
C ARG A 117 -12.83 -4.32 -31.27
N TRP A 118 -12.36 -3.88 -32.44
CA TRP A 118 -10.94 -3.99 -32.79
C TRP A 118 -10.07 -3.13 -31.87
N THR A 119 -10.49 -1.89 -31.61
CA THR A 119 -9.80 -0.99 -30.69
C THR A 119 -9.70 -1.59 -29.28
N THR A 120 -10.81 -2.10 -28.71
CA THR A 120 -10.78 -2.71 -27.38
C THR A 120 -10.02 -4.02 -27.34
N ALA A 121 -9.95 -4.77 -28.44
CA ALA A 121 -9.07 -5.95 -28.53
C ALA A 121 -7.59 -5.56 -28.44
N VAL A 122 -7.16 -4.57 -29.23
CA VAL A 122 -5.75 -4.12 -29.25
C VAL A 122 -5.36 -3.48 -27.92
N LEU A 123 -6.18 -2.54 -27.43
CA LEU A 123 -5.95 -1.91 -26.13
C LEU A 123 -6.04 -2.91 -24.98
N GLY A 124 -6.93 -3.90 -25.07
CA GLY A 124 -7.07 -4.99 -24.10
C GLY A 124 -5.81 -5.84 -24.02
N LEU A 125 -5.25 -6.24 -25.16
CA LEU A 125 -3.99 -6.99 -25.20
C LEU A 125 -2.83 -6.20 -24.58
N ALA A 126 -2.73 -4.90 -24.89
CA ALA A 126 -1.76 -4.03 -24.23
C ALA A 126 -2.04 -3.89 -22.72
N GLY A 127 -3.31 -3.81 -22.32
CA GLY A 127 -3.76 -3.75 -20.93
C GLY A 127 -3.42 -5.02 -20.13
N ILE A 128 -3.36 -6.20 -20.75
CA ILE A 128 -2.89 -7.43 -20.06
C ILE A 128 -1.46 -7.24 -19.53
N ALA A 129 -0.60 -6.49 -20.21
CA ALA A 129 0.76 -6.23 -19.73
C ALA A 129 0.76 -5.43 -18.42
N THR A 130 -0.19 -4.50 -18.24
CA THR A 130 -0.32 -3.75 -16.97
C THR A 130 -0.85 -4.65 -15.86
N VAL A 131 -1.78 -5.55 -16.16
CA VAL A 131 -2.27 -6.56 -15.20
C VAL A 131 -1.13 -7.48 -14.76
N TYR A 132 -0.31 -7.95 -15.70
CA TYR A 132 0.87 -8.75 -15.41
C TYR A 132 1.83 -8.01 -14.49
N ARG A 133 2.18 -6.76 -14.80
CA ARG A 133 3.09 -5.97 -13.96
C ARG A 133 2.55 -5.76 -12.54
N ALA A 134 1.27 -5.46 -12.39
CA ALA A 134 0.64 -5.31 -11.09
C ALA A 134 0.64 -6.64 -10.30
N ALA A 135 0.36 -7.76 -10.97
CA ALA A 135 0.38 -9.09 -10.35
C ALA A 135 1.80 -9.53 -9.94
N ASP A 136 2.81 -9.21 -10.76
CA ASP A 136 4.21 -9.50 -10.49
C ASP A 136 4.72 -8.74 -9.26
N LEU A 137 4.51 -7.42 -9.23
CA LEU A 137 4.82 -6.56 -8.09
C LEU A 137 4.05 -6.97 -6.83
N GLY A 138 2.80 -7.43 -6.97
CA GLY A 138 2.03 -7.97 -5.85
C GLY A 138 2.64 -9.27 -5.32
N GLY A 139 3.23 -10.07 -6.21
CA GLY A 139 4.06 -11.21 -5.85
C GLY A 139 5.27 -10.79 -5.03
N ASP A 140 6.01 -9.78 -5.46
CA ASP A 140 7.20 -9.29 -4.75
C ASP A 140 6.84 -8.82 -3.32
N VAL A 141 5.75 -8.07 -3.17
CA VAL A 141 5.23 -7.66 -1.84
C VAL A 141 4.97 -8.87 -0.94
N VAL A 142 4.37 -9.95 -1.46
CA VAL A 142 4.02 -11.13 -0.67
C VAL A 142 5.21 -12.04 -0.40
N TYR A 143 6.01 -12.34 -1.43
CA TYR A 143 7.07 -13.35 -1.38
C TYR A 143 8.40 -12.80 -0.87
N GLU A 144 8.66 -11.50 -1.02
CA GLU A 144 9.88 -10.90 -0.47
C GLU A 144 9.63 -10.31 0.92
N PHE A 145 8.43 -9.76 1.21
CA PHE A 145 8.22 -8.96 2.43
C PHE A 145 7.10 -9.46 3.38
N ALA A 146 6.09 -10.19 2.89
CA ALA A 146 4.85 -10.44 3.65
C ALA A 146 4.44 -11.92 3.82
N GLY A 147 5.41 -12.84 3.87
CA GLY A 147 5.19 -14.19 4.40
C GLY A 147 5.32 -15.35 3.41
N GLY A 148 5.73 -15.12 2.17
CA GLY A 148 6.25 -16.20 1.34
C GLY A 148 7.66 -16.59 1.79
N VAL A 149 7.89 -17.84 2.15
CA VAL A 149 9.25 -18.38 2.33
C VAL A 149 10.03 -18.14 1.03
N GLY A 150 11.15 -17.40 1.11
CA GLY A 150 12.04 -16.89 0.04
C GLY A 150 12.56 -17.93 -0.95
N THR A 151 11.64 -18.61 -1.61
CA THR A 151 11.86 -19.73 -2.54
C THR A 151 11.46 -19.34 -3.96
N ARG A 152 10.83 -18.18 -4.15
CA ARG A 152 10.42 -17.67 -5.47
C ARG A 152 11.61 -17.12 -6.26
N SER A 153 12.46 -16.31 -5.64
CA SER A 153 13.57 -15.61 -6.31
C SER A 153 14.86 -16.44 -6.36
N GLY A 154 15.08 -17.30 -5.35
CA GLY A 154 16.37 -17.94 -5.09
C GLY A 154 17.41 -17.00 -4.45
N ASP A 155 17.03 -15.77 -4.10
CA ASP A 155 17.87 -14.80 -3.41
C ASP A 155 17.81 -14.99 -1.89
N SER A 156 18.98 -15.12 -1.26
CA SER A 156 19.13 -15.16 0.19
C SER A 156 18.63 -13.90 0.92
N THR A 157 18.51 -12.77 0.23
CA THR A 157 18.00 -11.50 0.78
C THR A 157 16.55 -11.62 1.27
N ASP A 158 15.74 -12.47 0.63
CA ASP A 158 14.35 -12.73 1.03
C ASP A 158 14.25 -13.30 2.45
N VAL A 159 15.21 -14.15 2.84
CA VAL A 159 15.27 -14.71 4.20
C VAL A 159 15.52 -13.60 5.23
N LYS A 160 16.33 -12.60 4.88
CA LYS A 160 16.58 -11.45 5.73
C LYS A 160 15.32 -10.58 5.85
N HIS A 161 14.60 -10.33 4.76
CA HIS A 161 13.33 -9.60 4.79
C HIS A 161 12.28 -10.33 5.64
N LEU A 162 12.20 -11.66 5.55
CA LEU A 162 11.32 -12.46 6.39
C LEU A 162 11.68 -12.37 7.88
N LEU A 163 12.97 -12.44 8.22
CA LEU A 163 13.45 -12.24 9.60
C LEU A 163 13.07 -10.83 10.11
N VAL A 164 13.30 -9.81 9.30
CA VAL A 164 12.95 -8.41 9.60
C VAL A 164 11.45 -8.24 9.84
N ALA A 165 10.62 -8.82 8.97
CA ALA A 165 9.17 -8.81 9.12
C ALA A 165 8.73 -9.53 10.40
N GLY A 166 9.29 -10.71 10.69
CA GLY A 166 9.02 -11.46 11.91
C GLY A 166 9.38 -10.68 13.18
N LEU A 167 10.60 -10.14 13.25
CA LEU A 167 11.04 -9.31 14.37
C LEU A 167 10.14 -8.09 14.58
N TYR A 168 9.74 -7.42 13.49
CA TYR A 168 8.83 -6.29 13.55
C TYR A 168 7.45 -6.70 14.10
N HIS A 169 6.84 -7.76 13.57
CA HIS A 169 5.53 -8.23 14.01
C HIS A 169 5.53 -8.71 15.46
N ASP A 170 6.54 -9.48 15.87
CA ASP A 170 6.69 -9.94 17.24
C ASP A 170 6.90 -8.76 18.21
N ALA A 171 7.67 -7.75 17.81
CA ALA A 171 7.84 -6.54 18.62
C ALA A 171 6.51 -5.78 18.80
N GLN A 172 5.68 -5.69 17.75
CA GLN A 172 4.35 -5.08 17.85
C GLN A 172 3.40 -5.90 18.73
N LEU A 173 3.43 -7.23 18.60
CA LEU A 173 2.61 -8.13 19.42
C LEU A 173 2.99 -8.05 20.90
N ALA A 174 4.28 -8.17 21.22
CA ALA A 174 4.80 -8.02 22.58
C ALA A 174 4.38 -6.67 23.19
N ARG A 175 4.46 -5.58 22.42
CA ARG A 175 3.99 -4.26 22.87
C ARG A 175 2.50 -4.21 23.13
N LYS A 176 1.69 -4.84 22.27
CA LYS A 176 0.22 -4.92 22.43
C LYS A 176 -0.18 -5.72 23.68
N GLU A 177 0.58 -6.76 24.00
CA GLU A 177 0.38 -7.59 25.20
C GLU A 177 0.95 -6.96 26.48
N GLY A 178 1.68 -5.84 26.36
CA GLY A 178 2.30 -5.15 27.50
C GLY A 178 3.68 -5.69 27.88
N HIS A 179 4.24 -6.64 27.13
CA HIS A 179 5.58 -7.19 27.31
C HIS A 179 6.65 -6.20 26.79
N LYS A 180 6.80 -5.07 27.48
CA LYS A 180 7.71 -3.97 27.09
C LYS A 180 9.17 -4.42 26.89
N ALA A 181 9.70 -5.24 27.79
CA ALA A 181 11.09 -5.69 27.72
C ALA A 181 11.37 -6.53 26.46
N ASP A 182 10.43 -7.41 26.08
CA ASP A 182 10.54 -8.20 24.85
C ASP A 182 10.38 -7.34 23.61
N ALA A 183 9.43 -6.42 23.59
CA ALA A 183 9.27 -5.46 22.50
C ALA A 183 10.57 -4.66 22.25
N ALA A 184 11.22 -4.22 23.33
CA ALA A 184 12.49 -3.51 23.28
C ALA A 184 13.64 -4.40 22.75
N ARG A 185 13.73 -5.65 23.22
CA ARG A 185 14.76 -6.60 22.78
C ARG A 185 14.62 -6.94 21.29
N LEU A 186 13.40 -7.19 20.83
CA LEU A 186 13.09 -7.50 19.44
C LEU A 186 13.37 -6.27 18.53
N THR A 187 13.05 -5.07 19.00
CA THR A 187 13.36 -3.83 18.27
C THR A 187 14.88 -3.60 18.16
N ASP A 188 15.66 -3.93 19.19
CA ASP A 188 17.13 -3.87 19.12
C ASP A 188 17.73 -4.89 18.15
N GLU A 189 17.18 -6.10 18.09
CA GLU A 189 17.57 -7.08 17.08
C GLU A 189 17.26 -6.57 15.67
N LEU A 190 16.05 -6.01 15.47
CA LEU A 190 15.67 -5.37 14.20
C LEU A 190 16.66 -4.26 13.79
N ALA A 191 17.07 -3.41 14.73
CA ALA A 191 18.07 -2.36 14.51
C ALA A 191 19.47 -2.90 14.19
N ARG A 192 19.85 -4.07 14.72
CA ARG A 192 21.09 -4.75 14.36
C ARG A 192 21.04 -5.35 12.96
N GLN A 193 19.87 -5.86 12.53
CA GLN A 193 19.69 -6.41 11.18
C GLN A 193 19.68 -5.32 10.10
N MET A 194 19.18 -4.12 10.41
CA MET A 194 19.09 -2.98 9.49
C MET A 194 19.59 -1.67 10.11
N PRO A 195 20.90 -1.53 10.38
CA PRO A 195 21.44 -0.38 11.11
C PRO A 195 21.33 0.94 10.34
N ASP A 196 21.35 0.88 9.00
CA ASP A 196 21.32 2.05 8.13
C ASP A 196 19.89 2.45 7.71
N ASP A 197 18.88 1.64 8.02
CA ASP A 197 17.50 1.91 7.66
C ASP A 197 16.90 2.98 8.60
N ALA A 198 16.44 4.08 8.00
CA ALA A 198 15.91 5.21 8.74
C ALA A 198 14.61 4.87 9.50
N ASP A 199 13.73 4.05 8.93
CA ASP A 199 12.48 3.65 9.59
C ASP A 199 12.76 2.79 10.82
N VAL A 200 13.74 1.88 10.74
CA VAL A 200 14.19 1.07 11.87
C VAL A 200 14.84 1.91 12.95
N ARG A 201 15.69 2.88 12.58
CA ARG A 201 16.26 3.82 13.55
C ARG A 201 15.18 4.59 14.30
N PHE A 202 14.12 5.03 13.62
CA PHE A 202 12.97 5.64 14.28
C PHE A 202 12.17 4.66 15.16
N LEU A 203 12.04 3.39 14.77
CA LEU A 203 11.42 2.36 15.61
C LEU A 203 12.23 2.13 16.91
N ALA A 204 13.56 2.10 16.83
CA ALA A 204 14.42 1.96 18.00
C ALA A 204 14.26 3.15 18.98
N ILE A 205 14.18 4.38 18.46
CA ILE A 205 13.90 5.58 19.27
C ILE A 205 12.51 5.52 19.89
N GLU A 206 11.50 5.10 19.12
CA GLU A 206 10.14 4.92 19.62
C GLU A 206 10.08 3.87 20.72
N SER A 207 10.86 2.79 20.60
CA SER A 207 10.99 1.77 21.64
C SER A 207 11.63 2.32 22.92
N ARG A 208 12.64 3.21 22.83
CA ARG A 208 13.15 3.92 24.02
C ARG A 208 12.04 4.66 24.76
N LEU A 209 11.14 5.32 24.03
CA LEU A 209 10.03 6.06 24.62
C LEU A 209 8.94 5.16 25.21
N LYS A 210 8.50 4.16 24.45
CA LYS A 210 7.31 3.36 24.79
C LYS A 210 7.61 2.16 25.67
N ASP A 211 8.78 1.55 25.47
CA ASP A 211 9.12 0.26 26.05
C ASP A 211 10.16 0.39 27.17
N ARG A 212 11.08 1.36 27.07
CA ARG A 212 12.15 1.57 28.07
C ARG A 212 11.89 2.75 29.01
N ASP A 213 10.87 3.54 28.73
CA ASP A 213 10.55 4.78 29.45
C ASP A 213 11.77 5.76 29.51
N ASP A 214 12.65 5.72 28.49
CA ASP A 214 13.87 6.51 28.34
C ASP A 214 13.66 7.70 27.36
N ALA A 215 12.91 8.70 27.83
CA ALA A 215 12.62 9.89 27.03
C ALA A 215 13.85 10.78 26.78
N ARG A 216 14.84 10.78 27.68
CA ARG A 216 16.07 11.56 27.49
C ARG A 216 16.96 10.94 26.41
N GLY A 217 17.18 9.63 26.46
CA GLY A 217 17.92 8.92 25.41
C GLY A 217 17.24 9.01 24.05
N ALA A 218 15.90 8.93 24.01
CA ALA A 218 15.17 9.15 22.76
C ALA A 218 15.40 10.55 22.16
N LEU A 219 15.42 11.61 22.97
CA LEU A 219 15.74 12.97 22.49
C LEU A 219 17.18 13.08 21.98
N ALA A 220 18.14 12.43 22.65
CA ALA A 220 19.53 12.40 22.21
C ALA A 220 19.66 11.72 20.84
N ASP A 221 19.03 10.56 20.66
CA ASP A 221 19.05 9.83 19.39
C ASP A 221 18.33 10.60 18.26
N LEU A 222 17.21 11.29 18.56
CA LEU A 222 16.49 12.16 17.62
C LEU A 222 17.29 13.38 17.18
N ALA A 223 18.20 13.86 18.04
CA ALA A 223 19.11 14.95 17.69
C ALA A 223 20.23 14.47 16.76
N ALA A 224 20.68 13.22 16.93
CA ALA A 224 21.73 12.61 16.12
C ALA A 224 21.27 12.11 14.74
N ILE A 225 19.97 11.84 14.56
CA ILE A 225 19.43 11.45 13.24
C ILE A 225 19.44 12.65 12.26
N VAL A 226 20.05 12.43 11.10
CA VAL A 226 19.97 13.32 9.94
C VAL A 226 18.73 12.96 9.13
N VAL A 227 17.79 13.90 9.03
CA VAL A 227 16.61 13.78 8.15
C VAL A 227 16.73 14.82 7.05
N LYS A 228 16.56 14.42 5.79
CA LYS A 228 16.56 15.34 4.66
C LYS A 228 15.42 16.34 4.80
N ASP A 229 15.64 17.59 4.38
CA ASP A 229 14.66 18.68 4.59
C ASP A 229 13.39 18.53 3.76
N ASP A 230 13.48 17.82 2.63
CA ASP A 230 12.39 17.49 1.71
C ASP A 230 11.64 16.20 2.10
N ASP A 231 12.19 15.37 2.97
CA ASP A 231 11.52 14.16 3.47
C ASP A 231 10.48 14.50 4.55
N ARG A 232 9.36 15.04 4.07
CA ARG A 232 8.20 15.42 4.89
C ARG A 232 7.78 14.33 5.87
N ARG A 233 7.78 13.05 5.46
CA ARG A 233 7.31 11.94 6.30
C ARG A 233 8.21 11.80 7.52
N MET A 234 9.52 11.74 7.30
CA MET A 234 10.49 11.60 8.36
C MET A 234 10.54 12.84 9.27
N GLN A 235 10.35 14.03 8.70
CA GLN A 235 10.26 15.27 9.49
C GLN A 235 9.06 15.24 10.45
N ILE A 236 7.87 14.84 9.98
CA ILE A 236 6.68 14.70 10.83
C ILE A 236 6.90 13.62 11.90
N ARG A 237 7.48 12.47 11.54
CA ARG A 237 7.77 11.38 12.48
C ARG A 237 8.73 11.83 13.57
N ARG A 238 9.82 12.50 13.21
CA ARG A 238 10.81 13.08 14.14
C ARG A 238 10.15 14.08 15.09
N ALA A 239 9.36 15.02 14.58
CA ALA A 239 8.67 16.01 15.40
C ALA A 239 7.68 15.36 16.37
N THR A 240 6.93 14.36 15.90
CA THR A 240 5.97 13.61 16.72
C THR A 240 6.66 12.93 17.90
N LEU A 241 7.76 12.23 17.67
CA LEU A 241 8.53 11.57 18.72
C LEU A 241 9.17 12.57 19.69
N ARG A 242 9.67 13.72 19.20
CA ARG A 242 10.17 14.81 20.06
C ARG A 242 9.07 15.33 20.99
N VAL A 243 7.87 15.56 20.47
CA VAL A 243 6.73 16.02 21.27
C VAL A 243 6.37 15.00 22.34
N GLN A 244 6.31 13.71 21.98
CA GLN A 244 6.05 12.63 22.94
C GLN A 244 7.12 12.59 24.03
N ALA A 245 8.40 12.67 23.67
CA ALA A 245 9.50 12.69 24.62
C ALA A 245 9.45 13.89 25.58
N TYR A 246 9.22 15.10 25.06
CA TYR A 246 9.06 16.29 25.91
C TYR A 246 7.87 16.18 26.86
N ARG A 247 6.74 15.63 26.40
CA ARG A 247 5.57 15.39 27.25
C ARG A 247 5.87 14.39 28.36
N SER A 248 6.56 13.29 28.07
CA SER A 248 6.96 12.29 29.07
C SER A 248 7.92 12.88 30.12
N LEU A 249 8.69 13.91 29.77
CA LEU A 249 9.56 14.66 30.68
C LEU A 249 8.87 15.82 31.40
N GLY A 250 7.58 16.07 31.15
CA GLY A 250 6.85 17.23 31.70
C GLY A 250 7.20 18.58 31.05
N ALA A 251 8.00 18.60 29.99
CA ALA A 251 8.46 19.81 29.29
C ALA A 251 7.44 20.32 28.27
N MET A 252 6.25 20.72 28.75
CA MET A 252 5.11 21.07 27.90
C MET A 252 5.35 22.26 26.97
N ASP A 253 6.16 23.24 27.38
CA ASP A 253 6.48 24.39 26.52
C ASP A 253 7.36 23.99 25.34
N SER A 254 8.34 23.11 25.56
CA SER A 254 9.15 22.53 24.47
C SER A 254 8.31 21.72 23.50
N ALA A 255 7.35 20.94 24.01
CA ALA A 255 6.39 20.22 23.18
C ALA A 255 5.55 21.16 22.31
N LYS A 256 5.05 22.27 22.87
CA LYS A 256 4.30 23.28 22.11
C LYS A 256 5.15 23.96 21.05
N THR A 257 6.41 24.29 21.35
CA THR A 257 7.34 24.87 20.37
C THR A 257 7.53 23.95 19.17
N VAL A 258 7.72 22.65 19.39
CA VAL A 258 7.87 21.68 18.28
C VAL A 258 6.59 21.58 17.45
N LEU A 259 5.40 21.59 18.07
CA LEU A 259 4.13 21.58 17.34
C LEU A 259 3.92 22.86 16.52
N ALA A 260 4.32 24.02 17.04
CA ALA A 260 4.23 25.29 16.34
C ALA A 260 5.14 25.31 15.10
N ASP A 261 6.39 24.85 15.24
CA ASP A 261 7.33 24.69 14.13
C ASP A 261 6.78 23.72 13.07
N LEU A 262 6.24 22.58 13.50
CA LEU A 262 5.66 21.59 12.59
C LEU A 262 4.48 22.19 11.79
N LYS A 263 3.61 22.97 12.44
CA LYS A 263 2.49 23.65 11.79
C LYS A 263 2.96 24.73 10.81
N GLN A 264 4.01 25.48 11.17
CA GLN A 264 4.57 26.51 10.30
C GLN A 264 5.21 25.91 9.05
N ARG A 265 5.91 24.77 9.20
CA ARG A 265 6.60 24.10 8.10
C ARG A 265 5.63 23.33 7.17
N PHE A 266 4.51 22.84 7.70
CA PHE A 266 3.52 22.06 6.94
C PHE A 266 2.08 22.52 7.20
N PRO A 267 1.71 23.77 6.82
CA PRO A 267 0.46 24.41 7.23
C PRO A 267 -0.80 23.72 6.68
N ASN A 268 -0.70 23.09 5.50
CA ASN A 268 -1.84 22.49 4.81
C ASN A 268 -1.83 20.95 4.84
N ASP A 269 -0.99 20.32 5.68
CA ASP A 269 -0.93 18.85 5.73
C ASP A 269 -1.98 18.28 6.69
N PRO A 270 -2.95 17.47 6.21
CA PRO A 270 -4.00 16.90 7.05
C PRO A 270 -3.46 16.01 8.18
N ARG A 271 -2.31 15.35 7.97
CA ARG A 271 -1.68 14.49 8.99
C ARG A 271 -1.06 15.31 10.09
N VAL A 272 -0.53 16.49 9.77
CA VAL A 272 0.00 17.43 10.77
C VAL A 272 -1.14 17.98 11.62
N ALA A 273 -2.25 18.38 10.99
CA ALA A 273 -3.45 18.80 11.73
C ALA A 273 -3.95 17.71 12.69
N GLN A 274 -4.06 16.47 12.20
CA GLN A 274 -4.49 15.33 13.02
C GLN A 274 -3.49 14.97 14.13
N THR A 275 -2.19 15.12 13.87
CA THR A 275 -1.12 14.86 14.86
C THR A 275 -1.17 15.89 15.97
N ILE A 276 -1.32 17.17 15.62
CA ILE A 276 -1.51 18.26 16.59
C ILE A 276 -2.75 17.95 17.42
N GLU A 277 -3.90 17.68 16.79
CA GLU A 277 -5.15 17.36 17.49
C GLU A 277 -5.01 16.19 18.47
N ARG A 278 -4.41 15.07 18.05
CA ARG A 278 -4.16 13.92 18.95
C ARG A 278 -3.26 14.25 20.13
N LEU A 279 -2.28 15.14 19.93
CA LEU A 279 -1.30 15.50 20.96
C LEU A 279 -1.79 16.65 21.86
N THR A 280 -2.72 17.48 21.41
CA THR A 280 -3.29 18.60 22.18
C THR A 280 -4.66 18.28 22.79
N GLY A 281 -5.44 17.38 22.19
CA GLY A 281 -6.86 17.14 22.50
C GLY A 281 -7.14 16.25 23.72
N GLY A 282 -6.12 15.70 24.39
CA GLY A 282 -6.33 14.75 25.48
C GLY A 282 -6.82 13.40 24.99
N GLN A 283 -6.58 12.35 25.79
CA GLN A 283 -6.93 10.98 25.47
C GLN A 283 -8.44 10.81 25.20
N THR A 284 -8.79 10.44 23.97
CA THR A 284 -10.01 9.66 23.70
C THR A 284 -9.60 8.45 22.86
N THR A 285 -9.08 7.44 23.53
CA THR A 285 -9.03 6.08 22.99
C THR A 285 -10.47 5.58 22.86
N PRO A 286 -10.95 5.13 21.68
CA PRO A 286 -12.01 4.14 21.67
C PRO A 286 -11.39 2.82 22.14
N ARG A 287 -12.09 2.16 23.07
CA ARG A 287 -11.83 0.77 23.46
C ARG A 287 -12.03 -0.17 22.27
#